data_AF-A0A2V2WTZ1-F1
#
_entry.id   AF-A0A2V2WTZ1-F1
#
_cell.length_a   1.000
_cell.length_b   1.000
_cell.length_c   1.000
_cell.angle_alpha   90.00
_cell.angle_beta   90.00
_cell.angle_gamma   90.00
#
_symmetry.space_group_name_H-M   'P 1'
#
loop_
_entity.id
_entity.type
_entity.pdbx_description
1 polymer ?
#
loop_
_entity_poly.entity_id
_entity_poly.type
_entity_poly.pdbx_seq_one_letter_code
_entity_poly.pdbx_strand_id
1 'polypeptide(L)'
;MLGMRGVCTVWIFVCVVLTFGLSLSHAELSTIETQFQELSPPQTSSEVSETNSLTFPFFACEAEVRQLCLKQMEAPLKCLLQHFESQRNTKLLWRRRITFSSACSRWLWARQECVSFVRQTGICRASESARNCLRRIPPRGIPSGCRDTEYYRSVLLYGEMKRKQGLWKPSNTPKKQQKN
;
A
#
# COMPACT_ATOMS: atom_id res chain seq x y z
N MET A 1 -51.52 -31.21 1.69
CA MET A 1 -50.19 -30.53 1.74
C MET A 1 -50.29 -29.18 1.03
N LEU A 2 -50.65 -28.10 1.74
CA LEU A 2 -50.76 -26.76 1.14
C LEU A 2 -50.73 -25.63 2.18
N GLY A 3 -49.90 -25.77 3.23
CA GLY A 3 -49.89 -24.84 4.38
C GLY A 3 -48.53 -24.28 4.81
N MET A 4 -47.45 -24.54 4.07
CA MET A 4 -46.08 -24.10 4.47
C MET A 4 -45.40 -23.13 3.49
N ARG A 5 -46.02 -22.81 2.35
CA ARG A 5 -45.44 -21.89 1.35
C ARG A 5 -45.77 -20.40 1.57
N GLY A 6 -46.88 -20.12 2.26
CA GLY A 6 -47.31 -18.73 2.52
C GLY A 6 -46.52 -18.04 3.63
N VAL A 7 -46.00 -18.80 4.60
CA VAL A 7 -45.29 -18.20 5.75
C VAL A 7 -43.89 -17.71 5.33
N CYS A 8 -43.16 -18.48 4.52
CA CYS A 8 -41.83 -18.05 4.05
C CYS A 8 -41.87 -16.78 3.18
N THR A 9 -42.91 -16.60 2.37
CA THR A 9 -43.01 -15.44 1.47
C THR A 9 -43.31 -14.15 2.24
N VAL A 10 -44.13 -14.22 3.29
CA VAL A 10 -44.42 -13.07 4.16
C VAL A 10 -43.16 -12.63 4.92
N TRP A 11 -42.37 -13.55 5.46
CA TRP A 11 -41.14 -13.21 6.18
C TRP A 11 -40.07 -12.60 5.25
N ILE A 12 -39.95 -13.07 4.01
CA ILE A 12 -39.03 -12.47 3.02
C ILE A 12 -39.44 -11.03 2.69
N PHE A 13 -40.73 -10.77 2.50
CA PHE A 13 -41.23 -9.41 2.24
C PHE A 13 -40.98 -8.47 3.43
N VAL A 14 -41.19 -8.92 4.66
CA VAL A 14 -40.90 -8.13 5.88
C VAL A 14 -39.41 -7.79 5.96
N CYS A 15 -38.52 -8.74 5.66
CA CYS A 15 -37.07 -8.48 5.66
C CYS A 15 -36.63 -7.51 4.56
N VAL A 16 -37.20 -7.58 3.35
CA VAL A 16 -36.85 -6.66 2.25
C VAL A 16 -37.36 -5.24 2.52
N VAL A 17 -38.55 -5.08 3.11
CA VAL A 17 -39.07 -3.76 3.48
C VAL A 17 -38.27 -3.15 4.64
N LEU A 18 -37.82 -3.94 5.61
CA LEU A 18 -36.97 -3.47 6.71
C LEU A 18 -35.56 -3.03 6.22
N THR A 19 -34.96 -3.73 5.25
CA THR A 19 -33.64 -3.33 4.72
C THR A 19 -33.73 -2.13 3.77
N PHE A 20 -34.80 -1.99 2.99
CA PHE A 20 -35.03 -0.80 2.18
C PHE A 20 -35.44 0.43 3.02
N GLY A 21 -36.17 0.25 4.12
CA GLY A 21 -36.57 1.34 5.03
C GLY A 21 -35.40 1.96 5.82
N LEU A 22 -34.29 1.23 6.00
CA LEU A 22 -33.10 1.74 6.68
C LEU A 22 -32.12 2.51 5.78
N SER A 23 -32.40 2.59 4.47
CA SER A 23 -31.50 3.22 3.49
C SER A 23 -31.92 4.63 3.06
N LEU A 24 -32.97 5.21 3.65
CA LEU A 24 -33.53 6.51 3.22
C LEU A 24 -33.37 7.68 4.22
N SER A 25 -32.48 7.54 5.21
CA SER A 25 -32.29 8.57 6.24
C SER A 25 -30.80 8.88 6.48
N HIS A 26 -30.12 9.48 5.49
CA HIS A 26 -28.92 10.29 5.70
C HIS A 26 -28.78 11.27 4.53
N ALA A 27 -29.64 12.29 4.53
CA ALA A 27 -29.52 13.48 3.71
C ALA A 27 -29.89 14.70 4.56
N GLU A 28 -28.93 15.21 5.32
CA GLU A 28 -28.92 16.56 5.92
C GLU A 28 -27.42 16.90 6.04
N LEU A 29 -26.80 17.51 5.02
CA LEU A 29 -26.63 18.96 4.89
C LEU A 29 -26.27 19.63 6.23
N SER A 30 -24.99 19.94 6.42
CA SER A 30 -24.60 21.03 7.32
C SER A 30 -23.45 21.79 6.70
N THR A 31 -23.84 22.84 5.99
CA THR A 31 -22.99 23.96 5.59
C THR A 31 -22.84 24.86 6.82
N ILE A 32 -21.67 24.86 7.45
CA ILE A 32 -21.30 25.90 8.41
C ILE A 32 -20.00 26.53 7.92
N GLU A 33 -20.20 27.67 7.27
CA GLU A 33 -19.22 28.71 7.03
C GLU A 33 -19.04 29.46 8.35
N THR A 34 -17.86 29.43 8.96
CA THR A 34 -17.51 30.42 9.99
C THR A 34 -16.00 30.66 10.03
N GLN A 35 -15.65 31.80 9.42
CA GLN A 35 -14.58 32.73 9.74
C GLN A 35 -13.11 32.26 9.78
N PHE A 36 -12.38 32.81 8.82
CA PHE A 36 -11.00 33.30 8.97
C PHE A 36 -10.80 34.01 10.33
N GLN A 37 -9.87 33.50 11.13
CA GLN A 37 -9.16 34.32 12.09
C GLN A 37 -7.67 34.00 12.03
N GLU A 38 -6.95 34.93 11.39
CA GLU A 38 -5.51 35.04 11.32
C GLU A 38 -4.94 35.30 12.72
N LEU A 39 -4.11 34.40 13.24
CA LEU A 39 -3.13 34.67 14.29
C LEU A 39 -2.00 33.62 14.21
N SER A 40 -0.79 34.04 13.82
CA SER A 40 0.46 33.30 14.00
C SER A 40 1.13 33.72 15.34
N PRO A 41 2.19 33.05 15.86
CA PRO A 41 2.54 31.63 15.97
C PRO A 41 2.83 31.24 17.46
N PRO A 42 3.32 30.02 17.75
CA PRO A 42 4.73 29.98 18.17
C PRO A 42 5.52 28.95 17.37
N GLN A 43 6.68 29.41 16.88
CA GLN A 43 7.73 28.55 16.39
C GLN A 43 8.26 27.69 17.53
N THR A 44 7.66 26.53 17.75
CA THR A 44 8.37 25.44 18.42
C THR A 44 9.29 24.84 17.37
N SER A 45 10.55 25.25 17.44
CA SER A 45 11.68 24.56 16.82
C SER A 45 11.67 23.10 17.28
N SER A 46 10.93 22.26 16.58
CA SER A 46 11.24 20.84 16.55
C SER A 46 12.50 20.75 15.72
N GLU A 47 13.62 20.71 16.43
CA GLU A 47 14.88 20.17 15.98
C GLU A 47 14.58 18.77 15.42
N VAL A 48 14.25 18.71 14.13
CA VAL A 48 14.07 17.48 13.39
C VAL A 48 15.44 16.83 13.37
N SER A 49 15.67 15.96 14.36
CA SER A 49 16.88 15.17 14.47
C SER A 49 17.12 14.48 13.12
N GLU A 50 18.15 14.97 12.44
CA GLU A 50 18.56 14.69 11.07
C GLU A 50 19.22 13.30 10.96
N THR A 51 18.62 12.32 11.63
CA THR A 51 19.11 10.93 11.73
C THR A 51 18.02 9.88 11.53
N ASN A 52 16.74 10.28 11.36
CA ASN A 52 15.61 9.37 11.08
C ASN A 52 15.04 9.49 9.64
N SER A 53 15.69 10.24 8.75
CA SER A 53 15.18 10.72 7.45
C SER A 53 15.09 9.68 6.31
N LEU A 54 15.04 8.38 6.60
CA LEU A 54 14.90 7.34 5.57
C LEU A 54 13.75 6.35 5.81
N THR A 55 12.76 6.75 6.61
CA THR A 55 11.55 5.94 6.82
C THR A 55 10.60 6.08 5.63
N PHE A 56 10.73 5.18 4.65
CA PHE A 56 9.96 5.11 3.38
C PHE A 56 9.85 3.61 2.98
N PRO A 57 8.83 3.03 2.27
CA PRO A 57 7.54 3.48 1.70
C PRO A 57 6.32 2.60 2.13
N PHE A 58 6.24 2.10 3.36
CA PHE A 58 5.21 1.10 3.75
C PHE A 58 4.16 1.61 4.73
N PHE A 59 3.68 2.86 4.58
CA PHE A 59 2.57 3.42 5.39
C PHE A 59 1.36 2.47 5.50
N ALA A 60 1.04 1.76 4.41
CA ALA A 60 -0.05 0.78 4.39
C ALA A 60 0.13 -0.40 5.37
N CYS A 61 1.34 -0.63 5.88
CA CYS A 61 1.71 -1.73 6.77
C CYS A 61 2.31 -1.27 8.10
N GLU A 62 2.18 0.02 8.44
CA GLU A 62 2.85 0.61 9.59
C GLU A 62 2.40 -0.03 10.92
N ALA A 63 1.10 -0.31 11.04
CA ALA A 63 0.53 -0.99 12.21
C ALA A 63 1.10 -2.41 12.37
N GLU A 64 1.19 -3.17 11.27
CA GLU A 64 1.71 -4.53 11.26
C GLU A 64 3.21 -4.57 11.55
N VAL A 65 3.97 -3.59 11.06
CA VAL A 65 5.38 -3.46 11.42
C VAL A 65 5.54 -3.21 12.91
N ARG A 66 4.75 -2.29 13.48
CA ARG A 66 4.77 -2.03 14.93
C ARG A 66 4.35 -3.25 15.74
N GLN A 67 3.41 -4.05 15.25
CA GLN A 67 2.89 -5.21 15.99
C GLN A 67 3.80 -6.45 15.87
N LEU A 68 4.32 -6.73 14.67
CA LEU A 68 5.01 -7.99 14.36
C LEU A 68 6.54 -7.85 14.42
N CYS A 69 7.07 -6.66 14.15
CA CYS A 69 8.49 -6.44 13.91
C CYS A 69 9.14 -5.52 14.96
N LEU A 70 8.64 -5.51 16.20
CA LEU A 70 9.11 -4.68 17.32
C LEU A 70 10.64 -4.66 17.51
N LYS A 71 11.30 -5.81 17.28
CA LYS A 71 12.75 -5.98 17.48
C LYS A 71 13.60 -5.74 16.23
N GLN A 72 12.98 -5.53 15.06
CA GLN A 72 13.69 -5.42 13.77
C GLN A 72 13.49 -4.03 13.14
N MET A 73 13.81 -2.98 13.89
CA MET A 73 13.70 -1.58 13.46
C MET A 73 14.63 -1.24 12.29
N GLU A 74 15.75 -1.95 12.13
CA GLU A 74 16.71 -1.72 11.03
C GLU A 74 16.23 -2.27 9.68
N ALA A 75 15.36 -3.29 9.68
CA ALA A 75 14.86 -3.93 8.46
C ALA A 75 13.37 -4.33 8.55
N PRO A 76 12.46 -3.38 8.84
CA PRO A 76 11.05 -3.65 9.13
C PRO A 76 10.34 -4.35 7.96
N LEU A 77 10.66 -3.95 6.72
CA LEU A 77 10.09 -4.58 5.53
C LEU A 77 10.54 -6.05 5.37
N LYS A 78 11.77 -6.41 5.76
CA LYS A 78 12.26 -7.78 5.65
C LYS A 78 11.49 -8.69 6.62
N CYS A 79 11.36 -8.25 7.86
CA CYS A 79 10.56 -8.94 8.88
C CYS A 79 9.09 -9.08 8.43
N LEU A 80 8.48 -8.01 7.93
CA LEU A 80 7.10 -8.03 7.45
C LEU A 80 6.87 -9.05 6.33
N LEU A 81 7.80 -9.15 5.38
CA LEU A 81 7.73 -10.12 4.29
C LEU A 81 7.85 -11.56 4.78
N GLN A 82 8.68 -11.83 5.78
CA GLN A 82 8.78 -13.16 6.38
C GLN A 82 7.46 -13.59 7.03
N HIS A 83 6.80 -12.69 7.75
CA HIS A 83 5.47 -12.95 8.31
C HIS A 83 4.42 -13.20 7.21
N PHE A 84 4.46 -12.42 6.13
CA PHE A 84 3.53 -12.58 5.02
C PHE A 84 3.73 -13.90 4.27
N GLU A 85 4.99 -14.27 3.99
CA GLU A 85 5.32 -15.54 3.32
C GLU A 85 5.00 -16.75 4.19
N SER A 86 5.29 -16.69 5.50
CA SER A 86 4.94 -17.77 6.43
C SER A 86 3.43 -17.97 6.53
N GLN A 87 2.62 -16.90 6.54
CA GLN A 87 1.16 -17.00 6.53
C GLN A 87 0.63 -17.68 5.25
N ARG A 88 1.23 -17.39 4.09
CA ARG A 88 0.82 -17.97 2.80
C ARG A 88 1.13 -19.46 2.69
N ASN A 89 2.25 -19.88 3.27
CA ASN A 89 2.74 -21.26 3.13
C ASN A 89 2.22 -22.20 4.23
N THR A 90 1.48 -21.68 5.22
CA THR A 90 1.05 -22.47 6.37
C THR A 90 -0.38 -22.99 6.23
N LYS A 91 -0.54 -24.31 6.34
CA LYS A 91 -1.82 -24.99 6.63
C LYS A 91 -2.25 -24.81 8.11
N LEU A 92 -1.83 -23.72 8.76
CA LEU A 92 -2.09 -23.52 10.18
C LEU A 92 -3.59 -23.29 10.42
N LEU A 93 -4.09 -23.87 11.52
CA LEU A 93 -5.42 -23.66 12.05
C LEU A 93 -5.74 -22.17 12.11
N TRP A 94 -6.91 -21.78 11.61
CA TRP A 94 -7.39 -20.41 11.46
C TRP A 94 -7.13 -19.52 12.69
N ARG A 95 -7.13 -20.11 13.89
CA ARG A 95 -6.98 -19.43 15.19
C ARG A 95 -5.59 -18.82 15.46
N ARG A 96 -4.52 -19.19 14.72
CA ARG A 96 -3.16 -18.59 14.86
C ARG A 96 -2.70 -17.81 13.62
N ARG A 97 -3.60 -17.42 12.73
CA ARG A 97 -3.21 -16.61 11.58
C ARG A 97 -2.99 -15.17 12.01
N ILE A 98 -1.80 -14.66 11.71
CA ILE A 98 -1.54 -13.22 11.69
C ILE A 98 -2.50 -12.62 10.66
N THR A 99 -3.37 -11.70 11.09
CA THR A 99 -4.26 -10.97 10.18
C THR A 99 -3.65 -9.64 9.84
N PHE A 100 -3.06 -9.56 8.65
CA PHE A 100 -2.70 -8.29 8.04
C PHE A 100 -3.98 -7.51 7.71
N SER A 101 -3.95 -6.19 7.86
CA SER A 101 -5.03 -5.33 7.38
C SER A 101 -5.24 -5.52 5.87
N SER A 102 -6.43 -5.16 5.41
CA SER A 102 -6.76 -5.20 3.98
C SER A 102 -5.85 -4.29 3.15
N ALA A 103 -5.41 -3.16 3.73
CA ALA A 103 -4.46 -2.24 3.10
C ALA A 103 -3.07 -2.87 2.98
N CYS A 104 -2.53 -3.39 4.09
CA CYS A 104 -1.20 -3.99 4.09
C CYS A 104 -1.13 -5.24 3.21
N SER A 105 -2.15 -6.10 3.28
CA SER A 105 -2.25 -7.30 2.45
C SER A 105 -2.22 -6.95 0.96
N ARG A 106 -3.05 -5.99 0.53
CA ARG A 106 -3.07 -5.54 -0.88
C ARG A 106 -1.73 -4.97 -1.30
N TRP A 107 -1.09 -4.19 -0.44
CA TRP A 107 0.24 -3.63 -0.70
C TRP A 107 1.31 -4.72 -0.86
N LEU A 108 1.32 -5.74 0.01
CA LEU A 108 2.25 -6.86 -0.02
C LEU A 108 2.05 -7.75 -1.26
N TRP A 109 0.80 -7.99 -1.64
CA TRP A 109 0.47 -8.69 -2.89
C TRP A 109 0.93 -7.91 -4.12
N ALA A 110 0.62 -6.62 -4.20
CA ALA A 110 1.07 -5.76 -5.28
C ALA A 110 2.60 -5.72 -5.39
N ARG A 111 3.30 -5.65 -4.25
CA ARG A 111 4.76 -5.76 -4.20
C ARG A 111 5.23 -7.05 -4.84
N GLN A 112 4.63 -8.19 -4.47
CA GLN A 112 5.03 -9.49 -4.98
C GLN A 112 4.86 -9.54 -6.50
N GLU A 113 3.73 -9.04 -7.02
CA GLU A 113 3.47 -9.00 -8.45
C GLU A 113 4.50 -8.14 -9.20
N CYS A 114 4.73 -6.91 -8.73
CA CYS A 114 5.72 -6.01 -9.29
C CYS A 114 7.14 -6.61 -9.29
N VAL A 115 7.55 -7.22 -8.18
CA VAL A 115 8.90 -7.80 -8.04
C VAL A 115 9.05 -9.06 -8.90
N SER A 116 8.01 -9.91 -8.99
CA SER A 116 8.01 -11.07 -9.87
C SER A 116 8.12 -10.65 -11.33
N PHE A 117 7.33 -9.67 -11.76
CA PHE A 117 7.36 -9.14 -13.13
C PHE A 117 8.77 -8.70 -13.55
N VAL A 118 9.44 -7.88 -12.73
CA VAL A 118 10.77 -7.38 -13.07
C VAL A 118 11.86 -8.47 -13.05
N ARG A 119 11.70 -9.50 -12.20
CA ARG A 119 12.61 -10.65 -12.17
C ARG A 119 12.43 -11.54 -13.40
N GLN A 120 11.19 -11.73 -13.86
CA GLN A 120 10.87 -12.60 -14.99
C GLN A 120 11.21 -11.96 -16.35
N THR A 121 11.07 -10.65 -16.48
CA THR A 121 11.26 -9.95 -17.75
C THR A 121 12.73 -9.78 -18.16
N GLY A 122 13.68 -9.90 -17.23
CA GLY A 122 15.11 -9.73 -17.53
C GLY A 122 15.53 -8.32 -17.97
N ILE A 123 14.61 -7.33 -17.90
CA ILE A 123 14.85 -5.93 -18.29
C ILE A 123 15.81 -5.23 -17.30
N CYS A 124 15.95 -5.81 -16.10
CA CYS A 124 16.73 -5.23 -15.03
C CYS A 124 18.22 -5.57 -15.15
N ARG A 125 19.07 -4.60 -14.77
CA ARG A 125 20.51 -4.83 -14.60
C ARG A 125 20.73 -5.81 -13.44
N ALA A 126 21.69 -6.72 -13.58
CA ALA A 126 21.98 -7.75 -12.57
C ALA A 126 22.26 -7.18 -11.16
N SER A 127 22.87 -6.00 -11.07
CA SER A 127 23.22 -5.35 -9.80
C SER A 127 22.15 -4.41 -9.25
N GLU A 128 21.04 -4.19 -9.96
CA GLU A 128 20.03 -3.23 -9.52
C GLU A 128 18.91 -3.88 -8.70
N SER A 129 18.40 -3.15 -7.71
CA SER A 129 17.22 -3.61 -6.97
C SER A 129 15.96 -3.56 -7.84
N ALA A 130 15.04 -4.50 -7.65
CA ALA A 130 13.73 -4.52 -8.30
C ALA A 130 13.00 -3.16 -8.24
N ARG A 131 13.08 -2.46 -7.09
CA ARG A 131 12.51 -1.12 -6.92
C ARG A 131 13.17 -0.06 -7.80
N ASN A 132 14.50 -0.11 -7.97
CA ASN A 132 15.21 0.80 -8.87
C ASN A 132 14.85 0.51 -10.32
N CYS A 133 14.77 -0.77 -10.69
CA CYS A 133 14.37 -1.19 -12.03
C CYS A 133 12.96 -0.69 -12.39
N LEU A 134 11.98 -0.89 -11.49
CA LEU A 134 10.60 -0.44 -11.67
C LEU A 134 10.46 1.06 -11.99
N ARG A 135 11.36 1.91 -11.47
CA ARG A 135 11.35 3.36 -11.74
C ARG A 135 11.80 3.73 -13.15
N ARG A 136 12.53 2.85 -13.83
CA ARG A 136 13.04 3.07 -15.20
C ARG A 136 12.09 2.53 -16.26
N ILE A 137 11.24 1.56 -15.91
CA ILE A 137 10.31 0.94 -16.85
C ILE A 137 9.14 1.91 -17.11
N PRO A 138 8.80 2.21 -18.38
CA PRO A 138 7.62 3.01 -18.70
C PRO A 138 6.35 2.37 -18.13
N PRO A 139 5.41 3.14 -17.54
CA PRO A 139 4.19 2.58 -16.94
C PRO A 139 3.38 1.69 -17.89
N ARG A 140 3.38 1.99 -19.20
CA ARG A 140 2.69 1.18 -20.22
C ARG A 140 3.23 -0.25 -20.33
N GLY A 141 4.50 -0.47 -19.97
CA GLY A 141 5.14 -1.79 -19.96
C GLY A 141 4.95 -2.57 -18.67
N ILE A 142 4.25 -2.03 -17.67
CA ILE A 142 4.05 -2.66 -16.35
C ILE A 142 2.62 -3.22 -16.27
N PRO A 143 2.42 -4.47 -15.79
CA PRO A 143 1.10 -5.06 -15.65
C PRO A 143 0.21 -4.26 -14.69
N SER A 144 -1.10 -4.25 -14.92
CA SER A 144 -2.07 -3.45 -14.12
C SER A 144 -2.04 -3.80 -12.64
N GLY A 145 -1.93 -5.09 -12.28
CA GLY A 145 -1.83 -5.54 -10.89
C GLY A 145 -0.54 -5.11 -10.18
N CYS A 146 0.44 -4.58 -10.91
CA CYS A 146 1.54 -3.81 -10.35
C CYS A 146 1.30 -2.28 -10.47
N ARG A 147 1.07 -1.79 -11.69
CA ARG A 147 1.05 -0.37 -12.05
C ARG A 147 -0.01 0.42 -11.28
N ASP A 148 -1.19 -0.15 -11.10
CA ASP A 148 -2.35 0.59 -10.61
C ASP A 148 -2.50 0.49 -9.08
N THR A 149 -1.38 0.23 -8.38
CA THR A 149 -1.33 -0.09 -6.95
C THR A 149 -0.60 0.94 -6.11
N GLU A 150 -0.94 0.98 -4.82
CA GLU A 150 -0.24 1.79 -3.81
C GLU A 150 1.25 1.44 -3.68
N TYR A 151 1.62 0.18 -3.95
CA TYR A 151 3.02 -0.22 -3.97
C TYR A 151 3.79 0.49 -5.09
N TYR A 152 3.27 0.50 -6.31
CA TYR A 152 3.97 1.15 -7.42
C TYR A 152 4.03 2.67 -7.23
N ARG A 153 2.95 3.29 -6.74
CA ARG A 153 2.92 4.71 -6.36
C ARG A 153 4.01 5.05 -5.34
N SER A 154 4.16 4.23 -4.29
CA SER A 154 5.18 4.47 -3.26
C SER A 154 6.62 4.28 -3.78
N VAL A 155 6.83 3.38 -4.74
CA VAL A 155 8.11 3.22 -5.45
C VAL A 155 8.48 4.48 -6.23
N LEU A 156 7.52 5.06 -6.95
CA LEU A 156 7.73 6.30 -7.72
C LEU A 156 8.00 7.49 -6.80
N LEU A 157 7.20 7.66 -5.75
CA LEU A 157 7.34 8.74 -4.77
C LEU A 157 8.73 8.72 -4.11
N TYR A 158 9.22 7.54 -3.72
CA TYR A 158 10.57 7.41 -3.16
C TYR A 158 11.65 7.79 -4.16
N GLY A 159 11.43 7.45 -5.43
CA GLY A 159 12.35 7.81 -6.51
C GLY A 159 12.40 9.32 -6.74
N GLU A 160 11.27 10.02 -6.57
CA GLU A 160 11.21 11.48 -6.63
C GLU A 160 11.91 12.12 -5.42
N MET A 161 11.66 11.61 -4.20
CA MET A 161 12.34 12.08 -3.00
C MET A 161 13.88 11.95 -3.13
N LYS A 162 14.36 10.78 -3.58
CA LYS A 162 15.81 10.59 -3.80
C LYS A 162 16.39 11.49 -4.88
N ARG A 163 15.62 11.83 -5.91
CA ARG A 163 16.02 12.80 -6.92
C ARG A 163 16.22 14.18 -6.32
N LYS A 164 15.23 14.65 -5.55
CA LYS A 164 15.27 15.95 -4.86
C LYS A 164 16.45 16.05 -3.89
N GLN A 165 16.82 14.94 -3.24
CA GLN A 165 17.97 14.85 -2.33
C GLN A 165 19.32 14.62 -3.03
N GLY A 166 19.37 14.57 -4.38
CA GLY A 166 20.62 14.28 -5.11
C GLY A 166 21.16 12.85 -4.95
N LEU A 167 20.45 11.98 -4.23
CA LEU A 167 20.82 10.59 -3.94
C LEU A 167 20.50 9.62 -5.08
N TRP A 168 19.91 10.10 -6.17
CA TRP A 168 19.62 9.29 -7.36
C TRP A 168 20.08 9.98 -8.64
N LYS A 169 21.11 9.40 -9.27
CA LYS A 169 21.50 9.74 -10.64
C LYS A 169 20.96 8.65 -11.57
N PRO A 170 20.03 8.95 -12.49
CA PRO A 170 19.64 8.00 -13.52
C PRO A 170 20.88 7.72 -14.38
N SER A 171 21.30 6.45 -14.41
CA SER A 171 22.44 6.00 -15.22
C SER A 171 22.04 5.93 -16.69
N ASN A 172 21.98 7.11 -17.32
CA ASN A 172 21.87 7.29 -18.76
C ASN A 172 23.21 7.83 -19.27
N THR A 173 24.27 7.04 -19.16
CA THR A 173 25.46 7.26 -19.98
C THR A 173 25.46 6.22 -21.10
N PRO A 174 25.18 6.60 -22.36
CA PRO A 174 25.55 5.74 -23.47
C PRO A 174 27.07 5.55 -23.41
N LYS A 175 27.53 4.30 -23.30
CA LYS A 175 28.94 3.98 -23.52
C LYS A 175 29.27 4.43 -24.94
N LYS A 176 29.98 5.56 -25.08
CA LYS A 176 30.74 5.83 -26.31
C LYS A 176 31.65 4.62 -26.50
N GLN A 177 31.43 3.88 -27.58
CA GLN A 177 32.39 2.89 -28.04
C GLN A 177 33.69 3.64 -28.31
N GLN A 178 34.66 3.47 -27.43
CA GLN A 178 36.02 3.93 -27.65
C GLN A 178 36.67 2.83 -28.50
N LYS A 179 36.56 3.00 -29.81
CA LYS A 179 37.34 2.27 -30.80
C LYS A 179 38.70 2.96 -30.85
N ASN A 180 39.75 2.29 -30.39
CA ASN A 180 41.14 2.47 -30.80
C ASN A 180 41.85 1.15 -30.57
#